data_AF-A0A4V1EJW0-F1
#
_entry.id   AF-A0A4V1EJW0-F1
#
_cell.length_a   1.000
_cell.length_b   1.000
_cell.length_c   1.000
_cell.angle_alpha   90.00
_cell.angle_beta   90.00
_cell.angle_gamma   90.00
#
_symmetry.space_group_name_H-M   'P 1'
#
loop_
_entity.id
_entity.type
_entity.pdbx_description
1 polymer ?
#
loop_
_entity_poly.entity_id
_entity_poly.type
_entity_poly.pdbx_seq_one_letter_code
_entity_poly.pdbx_strand_id
1 'polypeptide(L)'
;KAVKALRLEDMRIPYAYLKTFQGPATGVVVERERLDKFGRPLLGATVKPKLGLSGKNYGRVVYEGLRGGLDFLKDDENINSQPFMRWKERFLYCMEGVNRAAAATGEVKGSYLNVTSATMEQMYERAEYAHSIGSIIVMVDLVIGYTAIQTMAIWARKAEMILHLHRAGNSTYARQKNHGINFRVICKWMRMCGVDHIHAGTVVGKLEGDPLMVRGFYNSLLLTQLKVNLAEGLFFDMDWASLRKCVPVASGGIHCGQMH
;
A
#
# COMPACT_ATOMS: atom_id res chain seq x y z
N LYS A 1 32.36 -8.40 -10.17
CA LYS A 1 33.58 -9.10 -10.65
C LYS A 1 34.01 -10.20 -9.68
N ALA A 2 34.26 -9.94 -8.38
CA ALA A 2 34.66 -10.97 -7.40
C ALA A 2 33.50 -11.81 -6.79
N VAL A 3 32.26 -11.32 -6.89
CA VAL A 3 31.07 -12.02 -6.37
C VAL A 3 30.16 -12.39 -7.53
N LYS A 4 29.81 -13.69 -7.64
CA LYS A 4 28.93 -14.21 -8.71
C LYS A 4 27.47 -13.80 -8.51
N ALA A 5 27.00 -13.85 -7.27
CA ALA A 5 25.67 -13.40 -6.88
C ALA A 5 25.68 -12.99 -5.40
N LEU A 6 24.87 -11.98 -5.05
CA LEU A 6 24.74 -11.47 -3.69
C LEU A 6 23.27 -11.16 -3.43
N ARG A 7 22.76 -11.62 -2.29
CA ARG A 7 21.40 -11.32 -1.86
C ARG A 7 21.38 -10.79 -0.43
N LEU A 8 20.71 -9.66 -0.24
CA LEU A 8 20.46 -9.12 1.09
C LEU A 8 19.19 -9.79 1.65
N GLU A 9 19.39 -10.73 2.58
CA GLU A 9 18.26 -11.48 3.15
C GLU A 9 17.56 -10.71 4.26
N ASP A 10 18.27 -10.16 5.24
CA ASP A 10 17.64 -9.48 6.36
C ASP A 10 18.51 -8.38 6.94
N MET A 11 17.89 -7.49 7.69
CA MET A 11 18.56 -6.39 8.39
C MET A 11 18.02 -6.26 9.81
N ARG A 12 18.94 -6.20 10.78
CA ARG A 12 18.63 -5.70 12.12
C ARG A 12 18.77 -4.18 12.12
N ILE A 13 17.68 -3.46 12.28
CA ILE A 13 17.73 -2.01 12.41
C ILE A 13 17.75 -1.66 13.91
N PRO A 14 18.80 -0.98 14.42
CA PRO A 14 18.90 -0.66 15.84
C PRO A 14 17.79 0.27 16.32
N TYR A 15 17.37 0.10 17.58
CA TYR A 15 16.35 0.94 18.23
C TYR A 15 16.62 2.44 18.06
N ALA A 16 17.85 2.88 18.34
CA ALA A 16 18.23 4.30 18.24
C ALA A 16 18.10 4.84 16.80
N TYR A 17 18.37 4.02 15.78
CA TYR A 17 18.20 4.43 14.39
C TYR A 17 16.71 4.50 14.02
N LEU A 18 15.88 3.55 14.47
CA LEU A 18 14.44 3.59 14.22
C LEU A 18 13.77 4.85 14.80
N LYS A 19 14.26 5.36 15.94
CA LYS A 19 13.73 6.58 16.55
C LYS A 19 13.95 7.86 15.73
N THR A 20 14.77 7.83 14.69
CA THR A 20 14.92 8.96 13.76
C THR A 20 13.86 8.97 12.65
N PHE A 21 13.05 7.91 12.54
CA PHE A 21 12.00 7.79 11.53
C PHE A 21 10.61 8.02 12.12
N GLN A 22 9.70 8.59 11.32
CA GLN A 22 8.31 8.79 11.71
C GLN A 22 7.54 7.46 11.86
N GLY A 23 7.86 6.48 11.01
CA GLY A 23 7.00 5.30 10.81
C GLY A 23 5.67 5.64 10.11
N PRO A 24 4.73 4.67 9.99
CA PRO A 24 3.49 4.83 9.24
C PRO A 24 2.70 6.09 9.60
N ALA A 25 2.18 6.81 8.60
CA ALA A 25 1.45 8.06 8.77
C ALA A 25 0.17 7.91 9.61
N THR A 26 -0.54 6.81 9.47
CA THR A 26 -1.78 6.46 10.18
C THR A 26 -1.59 5.17 10.97
N GLY A 27 -1.15 4.10 10.30
CA GLY A 27 -0.99 2.76 10.85
C GLY A 27 -2.29 2.04 11.21
N VAL A 28 -2.18 0.74 11.48
CA VAL A 28 -3.32 -0.21 11.61
C VAL A 28 -4.40 0.25 12.60
N VAL A 29 -4.01 0.76 13.77
CA VAL A 29 -4.97 1.08 14.85
C VAL A 29 -5.83 2.28 14.46
N VAL A 30 -5.17 3.41 14.16
CA VAL A 30 -5.84 4.67 13.83
C VAL A 30 -6.63 4.55 12.53
N GLU A 31 -6.16 3.75 11.56
CA GLU A 31 -6.93 3.50 10.35
C GLU A 31 -8.27 2.82 10.66
N ARG A 32 -8.27 1.79 11.51
CA ARG A 32 -9.52 1.12 11.88
C ARG A 32 -10.47 2.03 12.63
N GLU A 33 -9.94 2.89 13.51
CA GLU A 33 -10.71 3.91 14.21
C GLU A 33 -11.32 4.93 13.24
N ARG A 34 -10.56 5.44 12.27
CA ARG A 34 -11.04 6.39 11.25
C ARG A 34 -12.12 5.80 10.35
N LEU A 35 -12.06 4.50 10.08
CA LEU A 35 -13.01 3.81 9.21
C LEU A 35 -14.21 3.23 9.96
N ASP A 36 -14.15 3.16 11.29
CA ASP A 36 -15.07 2.40 12.15
C ASP A 36 -15.25 0.93 11.70
N LYS A 37 -14.12 0.25 11.43
CA LYS A 37 -14.10 -1.12 10.87
C LYS A 37 -13.21 -2.06 11.68
N PHE A 38 -13.85 -2.91 12.47
CA PHE A 38 -13.21 -3.84 13.41
C PHE A 38 -13.62 -5.29 13.17
N GLY A 39 -12.88 -6.24 13.74
CA GLY A 39 -13.22 -7.67 13.73
C GLY A 39 -13.03 -8.42 12.40
N ARG A 40 -12.72 -7.72 11.30
CA ARG A 40 -12.52 -8.34 9.97
C ARG A 40 -11.37 -7.72 9.16
N PRO A 41 -10.88 -8.43 8.12
CA PRO A 41 -10.09 -7.82 7.06
C PRO A 41 -10.86 -6.72 6.32
N LEU A 42 -10.13 -5.73 5.81
CA LEU A 42 -10.67 -4.72 4.90
C LEU A 42 -10.72 -5.31 3.48
N LEU A 43 -11.83 -5.12 2.78
CA LEU A 43 -12.05 -5.63 1.43
C LEU A 43 -11.80 -4.52 0.40
N GLY A 44 -10.98 -4.83 -0.59
CA GLY A 44 -10.62 -3.89 -1.65
C GLY A 44 -10.60 -4.52 -3.03
N ALA A 45 -10.80 -3.71 -4.07
CA ALA A 45 -10.65 -4.14 -5.46
C ALA A 45 -9.94 -3.09 -6.33
N THR A 46 -9.08 -3.55 -7.25
CA THR A 46 -8.52 -2.69 -8.30
C THR A 46 -9.53 -2.57 -9.43
N VAL A 47 -9.85 -1.35 -9.87
CA VAL A 47 -10.70 -1.13 -11.06
C VAL A 47 -10.10 -1.80 -12.29
N LYS A 48 -10.96 -2.38 -13.14
CA LYS A 48 -10.58 -3.06 -14.39
C LYS A 48 -11.42 -2.56 -15.57
N PRO A 49 -10.91 -2.63 -16.82
CA PRO A 49 -9.55 -3.05 -17.23
C PRO A 49 -8.46 -2.11 -16.68
N LYS A 50 -7.19 -2.53 -16.73
CA LYS A 50 -6.08 -1.75 -16.12
C LYS A 50 -6.03 -0.32 -16.66
N LEU A 51 -6.12 -0.17 -17.99
CA LEU A 51 -6.07 1.10 -18.72
C LEU A 51 -7.26 1.20 -19.69
N GLY A 52 -7.58 2.42 -20.12
CA GLY A 52 -8.52 2.68 -21.23
C GLY A 52 -9.93 3.08 -20.83
N LEU A 53 -10.30 3.03 -19.54
CA LEU A 53 -11.55 3.63 -19.07
C LEU A 53 -11.45 5.16 -19.02
N SER A 54 -12.54 5.84 -19.35
CA SER A 54 -12.71 7.28 -19.10
C SER A 54 -12.97 7.56 -17.62
N GLY A 55 -12.75 8.81 -17.17
CA GLY A 55 -12.97 9.23 -15.77
C GLY A 55 -14.38 8.90 -15.26
N LYS A 56 -15.41 9.19 -16.07
CA LYS A 56 -16.81 8.89 -15.73
C LYS A 56 -17.08 7.40 -15.53
N ASN A 57 -16.57 6.55 -16.44
CA ASN A 57 -16.75 5.11 -16.33
C ASN A 57 -15.93 4.54 -15.16
N TYR A 58 -14.77 5.12 -14.85
CA TYR A 58 -13.99 4.76 -13.67
C TYR A 58 -14.78 5.01 -12.38
N GLY A 59 -15.37 6.20 -12.24
CA GLY A 59 -16.23 6.56 -11.10
C GLY A 59 -17.46 5.65 -10.97
N ARG A 60 -18.06 5.23 -12.10
CA ARG A 60 -19.15 4.25 -12.09
C ARG A 60 -18.72 2.90 -11.50
N VAL A 61 -17.56 2.37 -11.90
CA VAL A 61 -17.05 1.11 -11.34
C VAL A 61 -16.76 1.26 -9.84
N VAL A 62 -16.19 2.39 -9.42
CA VAL A 62 -15.97 2.73 -8.00
C VAL A 62 -17.27 2.70 -7.22
N TYR A 63 -18.30 3.39 -7.70
CA TYR A 63 -19.62 3.41 -7.05
C TYR A 63 -20.20 1.99 -6.89
N GLU A 64 -20.29 1.21 -7.97
CA GLU A 64 -20.92 -0.12 -7.93
C GLU A 64 -20.17 -1.07 -6.99
N GLY A 65 -18.83 -1.05 -7.02
CA GLY A 65 -18.02 -1.90 -6.15
C GLY A 65 -18.16 -1.55 -4.67
N LEU A 66 -18.13 -0.25 -4.32
CA LEU A 66 -18.26 0.21 -2.93
C LEU A 66 -19.67 -0.03 -2.39
N ARG A 67 -20.71 0.27 -3.19
CA ARG A 67 -22.10 0.00 -2.84
C ARG A 67 -22.36 -1.50 -2.65
N GLY A 68 -21.67 -2.35 -3.42
CA GLY A 68 -21.77 -3.80 -3.32
C GLY A 68 -21.14 -4.41 -2.07
N GLY A 69 -20.49 -3.62 -1.21
CA GLY A 69 -19.95 -4.07 0.08
C GLY A 69 -18.43 -4.01 0.21
N LEU A 70 -17.71 -3.55 -0.80
CA LEU A 70 -16.26 -3.30 -0.65
C LEU A 70 -16.03 -2.07 0.25
N ASP A 71 -14.95 -2.11 1.02
CA ASP A 71 -14.51 -0.95 1.81
C ASP A 71 -13.80 0.06 0.91
N PHE A 72 -13.02 -0.48 -0.04
CA PHE A 72 -12.17 0.29 -0.91
C PHE A 72 -12.23 -0.17 -2.37
N LEU A 73 -12.08 0.79 -3.28
CA LEU A 73 -11.53 0.53 -4.60
C LEU A 73 -10.13 1.16 -4.71
N LYS A 74 -9.45 0.93 -5.83
CA LYS A 74 -8.18 1.60 -6.09
C LYS A 74 -7.92 1.81 -7.57
N ASP A 75 -7.19 2.88 -7.84
CA ASP A 75 -6.50 3.05 -9.11
C ASP A 75 -5.56 1.86 -9.36
N ASP A 76 -5.38 1.47 -10.62
CA ASP A 76 -4.33 0.52 -10.99
C ASP A 76 -2.95 1.21 -10.91
N GLU A 77 -1.87 0.48 -10.67
CA GLU A 77 -0.53 1.08 -10.47
C GLU A 77 -0.01 1.86 -11.68
N ASN A 78 -0.55 1.58 -12.87
CA ASN A 78 -0.21 2.29 -14.10
C ASN A 78 -1.27 3.31 -14.54
N ILE A 79 -2.29 3.58 -13.71
CA ILE A 79 -3.23 4.69 -13.90
C ILE A 79 -2.65 5.92 -13.19
N ASN A 80 -2.20 6.90 -13.98
CA ASN A 80 -1.64 8.16 -13.48
C ASN A 80 -2.41 9.32 -14.11
N SER A 81 -1.95 9.82 -15.26
CA SER A 81 -2.66 10.81 -16.07
C SER A 81 -2.35 10.58 -17.55
N GLN A 82 -3.22 9.84 -18.22
CA GLN A 82 -3.04 9.43 -19.61
C GLN A 82 -3.99 10.19 -20.55
N PRO A 83 -3.75 10.17 -21.88
CA PRO A 83 -4.66 10.82 -22.84
C PRO A 83 -6.11 10.35 -22.74
N PHE A 84 -6.36 9.09 -22.41
CA PHE A 84 -7.72 8.53 -22.29
C PHE A 84 -8.44 8.93 -20.99
N MET A 85 -7.70 9.42 -19.98
CA MET A 85 -8.26 9.82 -18.67
C MET A 85 -7.25 10.68 -17.91
N ARG A 86 -7.52 11.98 -17.80
CA ARG A 86 -6.72 12.88 -16.98
C ARG A 86 -7.02 12.68 -15.50
N TRP A 87 -6.00 12.84 -14.67
CA TRP A 87 -6.10 12.51 -13.24
C TRP A 87 -7.19 13.29 -12.50
N LYS A 88 -7.35 14.58 -12.83
CA LYS A 88 -8.31 15.47 -12.16
C LYS A 88 -9.77 15.05 -12.43
N GLU A 89 -10.06 14.66 -13.67
CA GLU A 89 -11.37 14.09 -14.04
C GLU A 89 -11.65 12.80 -13.27
N ARG A 90 -10.67 11.89 -13.20
CA ARG A 90 -10.79 10.64 -12.46
C ARG A 90 -11.08 10.89 -10.99
N PHE A 91 -10.33 11.79 -10.35
CA PHE A 91 -10.48 12.07 -8.91
C PHE A 91 -11.89 12.58 -8.59
N LEU A 92 -12.43 13.50 -9.39
CA LEU A 92 -13.77 14.02 -9.22
C LEU A 92 -14.85 12.93 -9.34
N TYR A 93 -14.84 12.15 -10.41
CA TYR A 93 -15.83 11.08 -10.60
C TYR A 93 -15.68 9.93 -9.59
N CYS A 94 -14.46 9.63 -9.14
CA CYS A 94 -14.23 8.68 -8.06
C CYS A 94 -14.83 9.17 -6.75
N MET A 95 -14.62 10.45 -6.39
CA MET A 95 -15.17 11.01 -5.15
C MET A 95 -16.69 11.15 -5.19
N GLU A 96 -17.29 11.42 -6.35
CA GLU A 96 -18.74 11.29 -6.53
C GLU A 96 -19.20 9.87 -6.20
N GLY A 97 -18.54 8.85 -6.77
CA GLY A 97 -18.86 7.45 -6.52
C GLY A 97 -18.69 7.02 -5.07
N VAL A 98 -17.61 7.46 -4.41
CA VAL A 98 -17.33 7.21 -2.99
C VAL A 98 -18.43 7.80 -2.11
N ASN A 99 -18.75 9.08 -2.26
CA ASN A 99 -19.76 9.75 -1.44
C ASN A 99 -21.16 9.17 -1.66
N ARG A 100 -21.52 8.84 -2.91
CA ARG A 100 -22.79 8.17 -3.20
C ARG A 100 -22.89 6.79 -2.56
N ALA A 101 -21.81 6.01 -2.58
CA ALA A 101 -21.78 4.69 -1.96
C ALA A 101 -21.83 4.80 -0.42
N ALA A 102 -21.11 5.75 0.17
CA ALA A 102 -21.15 6.01 1.61
C ALA A 102 -22.56 6.40 2.05
N ALA A 103 -23.21 7.36 1.37
CA ALA A 103 -24.59 7.75 1.65
C ALA A 103 -25.60 6.59 1.49
N ALA A 104 -25.38 5.70 0.53
CA ALA A 104 -26.26 4.56 0.29
C ALA A 104 -26.10 3.40 1.28
N THR A 105 -24.95 3.31 1.97
CA THR A 105 -24.61 2.17 2.84
C THR A 105 -24.49 2.54 4.31
N GLY A 106 -24.32 3.82 4.63
CA GLY A 106 -24.03 4.28 5.99
C GLY A 106 -22.60 3.97 6.46
N GLU A 107 -21.72 3.46 5.59
CA GLU A 107 -20.34 3.13 5.92
C GLU A 107 -19.35 4.15 5.37
N VAL A 108 -18.22 4.34 6.06
CA VAL A 108 -17.06 5.04 5.48
C VAL A 108 -16.50 4.21 4.32
N LYS A 109 -16.37 4.85 3.15
CA LYS A 109 -15.83 4.25 1.91
C LYS A 109 -14.65 5.06 1.41
N GLY A 110 -13.80 4.46 0.56
CA GLY A 110 -12.73 5.18 -0.10
C GLY A 110 -12.31 4.57 -1.44
N SER A 111 -11.52 5.31 -2.21
CA SER A 111 -10.81 4.77 -3.36
C SER A 111 -9.38 5.28 -3.34
N TYR A 112 -8.39 4.40 -3.53
CA TYR A 112 -6.99 4.82 -3.46
C TYR A 112 -6.64 5.62 -4.72
N LEU A 113 -6.65 6.95 -4.59
CA LEU A 113 -6.35 7.87 -5.69
C LEU A 113 -4.83 7.88 -5.94
N ASN A 114 -4.40 7.48 -7.14
CA ASN A 114 -2.99 7.36 -7.48
C ASN A 114 -2.36 8.72 -7.75
N VAL A 115 -1.50 9.16 -6.83
CA VAL A 115 -0.77 10.43 -6.92
C VAL A 115 0.60 10.30 -7.57
N THR A 116 1.06 9.08 -7.88
CA THR A 116 2.34 8.84 -8.59
C THR A 116 2.46 9.70 -9.85
N SER A 117 3.56 10.46 -9.93
CA SER A 117 3.88 11.37 -11.04
C SER A 117 5.39 11.43 -11.30
N ALA A 118 5.78 12.12 -12.37
CA ALA A 118 7.17 12.23 -12.78
C ALA A 118 8.00 13.17 -11.88
N THR A 119 7.38 14.23 -11.35
CA THR A 119 8.04 15.19 -10.46
C THR A 119 7.31 15.31 -9.13
N MET A 120 8.02 15.81 -8.11
CA MET A 120 7.46 16.04 -6.77
C MET A 120 6.37 17.09 -6.78
N GLU A 121 6.50 18.15 -7.58
CA GLU A 121 5.53 19.24 -7.69
C GLU A 121 4.19 18.71 -8.20
N GLN A 122 4.22 17.86 -9.23
CA GLN A 122 3.01 17.21 -9.74
C GLN A 122 2.40 16.24 -8.72
N MET A 123 3.24 15.58 -7.90
CA MET A 123 2.76 14.63 -6.91
C MET A 123 2.04 15.37 -5.78
N TYR A 124 2.63 16.47 -5.30
CA TYR A 124 1.99 17.39 -4.36
C TYR A 124 0.72 17.98 -4.92
N GLU A 125 0.69 18.45 -6.18
CA GLU A 125 -0.53 18.98 -6.80
C GLU A 125 -1.68 17.95 -6.73
N ARG A 126 -1.39 16.69 -7.05
CA ARG A 126 -2.39 15.61 -6.98
C ARG A 126 -2.80 15.29 -5.56
N ALA A 127 -1.84 15.22 -4.64
CA ALA A 127 -2.09 14.89 -3.25
C ALA A 127 -2.93 15.97 -2.54
N GLU A 128 -2.57 17.24 -2.74
CA GLU A 128 -3.34 18.39 -2.24
C GLU A 128 -4.73 18.46 -2.84
N TYR A 129 -4.88 18.13 -4.13
CA TYR A 129 -6.20 18.06 -4.74
C TYR A 129 -7.03 16.90 -4.18
N ALA A 130 -6.44 15.72 -3.93
CA ALA A 130 -7.13 14.61 -3.29
C ALA A 130 -7.57 14.95 -1.85
N HIS A 131 -6.74 15.69 -1.12
CA HIS A 131 -7.06 16.21 0.21
C HIS A 131 -8.20 17.23 0.16
N SER A 132 -8.14 18.20 -0.76
CA SER A 132 -9.15 19.27 -0.86
C SER A 132 -10.54 18.79 -1.26
N ILE A 133 -10.64 17.66 -1.98
CA ILE A 133 -11.91 17.01 -2.31
C ILE A 133 -12.36 15.97 -1.28
N GLY A 134 -11.67 15.87 -0.13
CA GLY A 134 -12.08 15.05 1.01
C GLY A 134 -11.81 13.55 0.86
N SER A 135 -10.81 13.14 0.07
CA SER A 135 -10.39 11.73 0.08
C SER A 135 -9.81 11.35 1.45
N ILE A 136 -10.03 10.11 1.86
CA ILE A 136 -9.44 9.55 3.10
C ILE A 136 -8.14 8.79 2.85
N ILE A 137 -7.84 8.48 1.58
CA ILE A 137 -6.71 7.64 1.19
C ILE A 137 -6.18 8.01 -0.21
N VAL A 138 -4.85 7.97 -0.34
CA VAL A 138 -4.15 8.06 -1.63
C VAL A 138 -3.22 6.87 -1.79
N MET A 139 -2.78 6.61 -3.02
CA MET A 139 -1.72 5.62 -3.29
C MET A 139 -0.53 6.19 -4.03
N VAL A 140 0.63 5.58 -3.75
CA VAL A 140 1.91 5.79 -4.43
C VAL A 140 2.49 4.45 -4.89
N ASP A 141 3.34 4.50 -5.90
CA ASP A 141 4.02 3.33 -6.45
C ASP A 141 5.49 3.33 -6.03
N LEU A 142 6.04 2.16 -5.68
CA LEU A 142 7.43 2.00 -5.24
C LEU A 142 8.46 2.58 -6.24
N VAL A 143 8.11 2.64 -7.52
CA VAL A 143 8.98 3.17 -8.59
C VAL A 143 9.29 4.67 -8.47
N ILE A 144 8.55 5.43 -7.65
CA ILE A 144 8.87 6.85 -7.41
C ILE A 144 10.14 7.04 -6.56
N GLY A 145 10.60 5.97 -5.89
CA GLY A 145 11.82 5.98 -5.09
C GLY A 145 11.62 6.45 -3.64
N TYR A 146 12.60 6.11 -2.78
CA TYR A 146 12.48 6.27 -1.33
C TYR A 146 12.37 7.72 -0.87
N THR A 147 13.08 8.64 -1.52
CA THR A 147 13.01 10.09 -1.21
C THR A 147 11.60 10.64 -1.40
N ALA A 148 10.95 10.27 -2.50
CA ALA A 148 9.59 10.69 -2.80
C ALA A 148 8.58 10.01 -1.85
N ILE A 149 8.77 8.73 -1.53
CA ILE A 149 7.92 8.00 -0.58
C ILE A 149 7.98 8.61 0.82
N GLN A 150 9.18 8.91 1.35
CA GLN A 150 9.33 9.56 2.65
C GLN A 150 8.68 10.94 2.67
N THR A 151 8.86 11.71 1.60
CA THR A 151 8.21 13.01 1.44
C THR A 151 6.68 12.88 1.49
N MET A 152 6.11 11.92 0.77
CA MET A 152 4.67 11.66 0.79
C MET A 152 4.16 11.12 2.12
N ALA A 153 4.95 10.34 2.86
CA ALA A 153 4.57 9.86 4.18
C ALA A 153 4.55 10.98 5.23
N ILE A 154 5.48 11.94 5.14
CA ILE A 154 5.49 13.15 5.98
C ILE A 154 4.27 14.02 5.64
N TRP A 155 4.00 14.22 4.35
CA TRP A 155 2.80 14.94 3.90
C TRP A 155 1.52 14.26 4.38
N ALA A 156 1.41 12.95 4.21
CA ALA A 156 0.22 12.17 4.58
C ALA A 156 -0.07 12.28 6.09
N ARG A 157 0.95 12.27 6.95
CA ARG A 157 0.79 12.51 8.38
C ARG A 157 0.21 13.90 8.67
N LYS A 158 0.71 14.95 7.99
CA LYS A 158 0.26 16.34 8.18
C LYS A 158 -1.15 16.58 7.65
N ALA A 159 -1.47 16.01 6.49
CA ALA A 159 -2.77 16.11 5.83
C ALA A 159 -3.80 15.08 6.36
N GLU A 160 -3.44 14.32 7.40
CA GLU A 160 -4.27 13.26 7.98
C GLU A 160 -4.75 12.20 6.97
N MET A 161 -3.95 11.95 5.93
CA MET A 161 -4.25 11.05 4.83
C MET A 161 -3.70 9.65 5.06
N ILE A 162 -4.45 8.61 4.70
CA ILE A 162 -3.91 7.23 4.66
C ILE A 162 -3.05 7.06 3.41
N LEU A 163 -1.84 6.52 3.56
CA LEU A 163 -0.90 6.34 2.45
C LEU A 163 -0.72 4.86 2.05
N HIS A 164 -1.30 4.48 0.91
CA HIS A 164 -1.14 3.15 0.35
C HIS A 164 0.08 3.03 -0.57
N LEU A 165 0.95 2.03 -0.35
CA LEU A 165 2.07 1.74 -1.24
C LEU A 165 1.80 0.50 -2.10
N HIS A 166 1.78 0.69 -3.42
CA HIS A 166 1.86 -0.40 -4.38
C HIS A 166 3.32 -0.72 -4.72
N ARG A 167 3.71 -2.00 -4.67
CA ARG A 167 5.11 -2.44 -4.82
C ARG A 167 5.58 -2.63 -6.28
N ALA A 168 5.14 -1.77 -7.19
CA ALA A 168 5.53 -1.85 -8.60
C ALA A 168 7.06 -1.92 -8.75
N GLY A 169 7.56 -2.82 -9.60
CA GLY A 169 8.99 -3.02 -9.82
C GLY A 169 9.73 -3.88 -8.77
N ASN A 170 9.15 -4.16 -7.60
CA ASN A 170 9.82 -4.94 -6.54
C ASN A 170 10.39 -6.29 -7.02
N SER A 171 9.60 -7.04 -7.81
CA SER A 171 9.99 -8.38 -8.25
C SER A 171 11.19 -8.41 -9.20
N THR A 172 11.65 -7.25 -9.69
CA THR A 172 12.89 -7.17 -10.50
C THR A 172 14.13 -7.54 -9.70
N TYR A 173 14.14 -7.31 -8.39
CA TYR A 173 15.26 -7.64 -7.50
C TYR A 173 14.88 -8.50 -6.30
N ALA A 174 13.58 -8.74 -6.03
CA ALA A 174 13.16 -9.55 -4.88
C ALA A 174 12.87 -11.03 -5.19
N ARG A 175 12.66 -11.35 -6.48
CA ARG A 175 12.19 -12.67 -6.94
C ARG A 175 13.25 -13.76 -6.80
N GLN A 176 14.45 -13.51 -7.33
CA GLN A 176 15.48 -14.54 -7.45
C GLN A 176 16.10 -14.84 -6.08
N LYS A 177 16.26 -16.12 -5.74
CA LYS A 177 16.82 -16.55 -4.44
C LYS A 177 18.33 -16.36 -4.33
N ASN A 178 19.04 -16.32 -5.46
CA ASN A 178 20.50 -16.20 -5.47
C ASN A 178 21.01 -14.76 -5.47
N HIS A 179 20.23 -13.79 -5.98
CA HIS A 179 20.68 -12.41 -6.16
C HIS A 179 19.55 -11.41 -5.86
N GLY A 180 19.91 -10.27 -5.27
CA GLY A 180 19.03 -9.11 -5.10
C GLY A 180 18.72 -8.76 -3.64
N ILE A 181 17.49 -8.41 -3.33
CA ILE A 181 17.06 -7.97 -2.00
C ILE A 181 15.79 -8.69 -1.63
N ASN A 182 15.79 -9.46 -0.55
CA ASN A 182 14.58 -10.11 -0.08
C ASN A 182 13.52 -9.07 0.31
N PHE A 183 12.26 -9.34 -0.04
CA PHE A 183 11.17 -8.40 0.20
C PHE A 183 10.96 -8.05 1.68
N ARG A 184 11.38 -8.88 2.64
CA ARG A 184 11.33 -8.53 4.08
C ARG A 184 12.14 -7.28 4.42
N VAL A 185 13.26 -7.07 3.72
CA VAL A 185 14.10 -5.89 3.92
C VAL A 185 13.37 -4.65 3.40
N ILE A 186 12.72 -4.76 2.24
CA ILE A 186 11.86 -3.70 1.69
C ILE A 186 10.68 -3.42 2.62
N CYS A 187 10.05 -4.44 3.21
CA CYS A 187 9.00 -4.27 4.22
C CYS A 187 9.50 -3.43 5.40
N LYS A 188 10.70 -3.74 5.91
CA LYS A 188 11.29 -2.98 7.01
C LYS A 188 11.53 -1.52 6.63
N TRP A 189 12.14 -1.29 5.47
CA TRP A 189 12.39 0.05 4.97
C TRP A 189 11.11 0.85 4.75
N MET A 190 10.07 0.25 4.16
CA MET A 190 8.82 0.96 3.88
C MET A 190 8.03 1.28 5.16
N ARG A 191 8.07 0.39 6.16
CA ARG A 191 7.54 0.71 7.50
C ARG A 191 8.30 1.88 8.13
N MET A 192 9.62 1.95 7.98
CA MET A 192 10.41 3.10 8.43
C MET A 192 10.10 4.37 7.63
N CYS A 193 9.99 4.28 6.30
CA CYS A 193 9.66 5.41 5.42
C CYS A 193 8.28 6.01 5.72
N GLY A 194 7.34 5.18 6.19
CA GLY A 194 6.10 5.65 6.81
C GLY A 194 4.83 5.44 5.99
N VAL A 195 4.80 4.41 5.15
CA VAL A 195 3.57 4.02 4.43
C VAL A 195 2.62 3.25 5.35
N ASP A 196 1.32 3.42 5.15
CA ASP A 196 0.27 2.78 5.95
C ASP A 196 -0.06 1.39 5.46
N HIS A 197 -0.13 1.22 4.15
CA HIS A 197 -0.33 -0.08 3.51
C HIS A 197 0.86 -0.46 2.65
N ILE A 198 1.14 -1.76 2.53
CA ILE A 198 2.03 -2.29 1.50
C ILE A 198 1.54 -3.65 1.02
N HIS A 199 1.61 -3.90 -0.30
CA HIS A 199 1.32 -5.21 -0.87
C HIS A 199 2.31 -6.25 -0.37
N ALA A 200 1.83 -7.30 0.29
CA ALA A 200 2.68 -8.30 0.96
C ALA A 200 2.54 -9.73 0.39
N GLY A 201 1.76 -9.91 -0.68
CA GLY A 201 1.56 -11.20 -1.34
C GLY A 201 0.33 -11.95 -0.82
N THR A 202 -0.10 -12.93 -1.59
CA THR A 202 -1.36 -13.67 -1.39
C THR A 202 -1.16 -15.14 -1.07
N VAL A 203 0.03 -15.71 -1.31
CA VAL A 203 0.32 -17.16 -1.26
C VAL A 203 -0.41 -17.95 -2.34
N VAL A 204 -1.74 -17.93 -2.34
CA VAL A 204 -2.63 -18.73 -3.18
C VAL A 204 -3.09 -18.02 -4.47
N GLY A 205 -2.66 -16.77 -4.66
CA GLY A 205 -3.01 -15.99 -5.84
C GLY A 205 -2.06 -16.23 -7.02
N LYS A 206 -2.19 -15.40 -8.05
CA LYS A 206 -1.42 -15.55 -9.30
C LYS A 206 0.05 -15.14 -9.24
N LEU A 207 0.49 -14.54 -8.13
CA LEU A 207 1.84 -14.02 -7.94
C LEU A 207 2.60 -14.90 -6.96
N GLU A 208 3.92 -15.06 -7.15
CA GLU A 208 4.74 -15.86 -6.24
C GLU A 208 4.63 -15.38 -4.78
N GLY A 209 4.51 -16.35 -3.87
CA GLY A 209 4.63 -16.13 -2.43
C GLY A 209 4.66 -17.46 -1.70
N ASP A 210 5.84 -17.87 -1.23
CA ASP A 210 5.95 -19.02 -0.33
C ASP A 210 5.23 -18.72 1.00
N PRO A 211 4.40 -19.63 1.54
CA PRO A 211 3.59 -19.37 2.73
C PRO A 211 4.41 -18.90 3.95
N LEU A 212 5.58 -19.51 4.19
CA LEU A 212 6.41 -19.18 5.35
C LEU A 212 7.13 -17.84 5.17
N MET A 213 7.62 -17.56 3.96
CA MET A 213 8.22 -16.26 3.66
C MET A 213 7.20 -15.13 3.73
N VAL A 214 6.00 -15.34 3.20
CA VAL A 214 4.91 -14.35 3.27
C VAL A 214 4.53 -14.08 4.72
N ARG A 215 4.43 -15.11 5.57
CA ARG A 215 4.20 -14.93 7.01
C ARG A 215 5.29 -14.07 7.66
N GLY A 216 6.57 -14.28 7.32
CA GLY A 216 7.67 -13.44 7.78
C GLY A 216 7.55 -11.96 7.35
N PHE A 217 7.03 -11.70 6.14
CA PHE A 217 6.74 -10.33 5.67
C PHE A 217 5.63 -9.68 6.51
N TYR A 218 4.53 -10.40 6.75
CA TYR A 218 3.42 -9.92 7.56
C TYR A 218 3.86 -9.64 9.00
N ASN A 219 4.64 -10.55 9.59
CA ASN A 219 5.21 -10.37 10.93
C ASN A 219 6.10 -9.11 11.01
N SER A 220 6.94 -8.88 9.99
CA SER A 220 7.78 -7.66 9.89
C SER A 220 6.96 -6.37 9.89
N LEU A 221 5.75 -6.38 9.33
CA LEU A 221 4.88 -5.21 9.20
C LEU A 221 3.96 -4.99 10.41
N LEU A 222 3.52 -6.07 11.07
CA LEU A 222 2.47 -6.04 12.10
C LEU A 222 2.96 -6.16 13.54
N LEU A 223 4.10 -6.82 13.79
CA LEU A 223 4.57 -7.02 15.16
C LEU A 223 5.29 -5.78 15.71
N THR A 224 5.31 -5.64 17.03
CA THR A 224 6.08 -4.61 17.74
C THR A 224 7.51 -5.04 18.01
N GLN A 225 7.76 -6.35 18.03
CA GLN A 225 9.07 -6.98 18.18
C GLN A 225 9.13 -8.21 17.28
N LEU A 226 10.29 -8.47 16.72
CA LEU A 226 10.62 -9.65 15.94
C LEU A 226 11.59 -10.51 16.74
N LYS A 227 11.34 -11.81 16.70
CA LYS A 227 12.25 -12.84 17.19
C LYS A 227 12.82 -13.62 16.02
N VAL A 228 14.03 -14.14 16.19
CA VAL A 228 14.63 -15.06 15.22
C VAL A 228 13.66 -16.21 14.93
N ASN A 229 13.32 -16.38 13.66
CA ASN A 229 12.53 -17.49 13.14
C ASN A 229 13.02 -17.80 11.74
N LEU A 230 13.94 -18.75 11.64
CA LEU A 230 14.61 -19.09 10.37
C LEU A 230 13.64 -19.69 9.35
N ALA A 231 12.59 -20.39 9.79
CA ALA A 231 11.57 -20.94 8.90
C ALA A 231 10.80 -19.84 8.16
N GLU A 232 10.52 -18.71 8.84
CA GLU A 232 9.89 -17.52 8.24
C GLU A 232 10.92 -16.55 7.64
N GLY A 233 12.21 -16.89 7.69
CA GLY A 233 13.30 -16.06 7.16
C GLY A 233 13.58 -14.81 7.99
N LEU A 234 13.23 -14.80 9.27
CA LEU A 234 13.59 -13.74 10.22
C LEU A 234 14.93 -14.12 10.88
N PHE A 235 16.01 -13.46 10.50
CA PHE A 235 17.37 -13.84 10.92
C PHE A 235 17.83 -13.09 12.18
N PHE A 236 17.13 -12.02 12.57
CA PHE A 236 17.53 -11.17 13.69
C PHE A 236 16.37 -10.85 14.62
N ASP A 237 16.68 -10.83 15.92
CA ASP A 237 15.87 -10.15 16.93
C ASP A 237 15.88 -8.64 16.68
N MET A 238 14.71 -8.01 16.67
CA MET A 238 14.56 -6.59 16.36
C MET A 238 13.30 -6.01 17.03
N ASP A 239 13.47 -4.92 17.79
CA ASP A 239 12.37 -4.12 18.34
C ASP A 239 11.99 -3.00 17.36
N TRP A 240 10.70 -2.68 17.22
CA TRP A 240 10.21 -1.65 16.30
C TRP A 240 10.23 -0.22 16.87
N ALA A 241 10.77 -0.01 18.06
CA ALA A 241 10.85 1.28 18.75
C ALA A 241 9.50 2.01 18.82
N SER A 242 8.42 1.24 18.96
CA SER A 242 7.02 1.72 18.94
C SER A 242 6.58 2.39 17.63
N LEU A 243 7.32 2.22 16.52
CA LEU A 243 6.82 2.63 15.21
C LEU A 243 5.50 1.92 14.93
N ARG A 244 4.54 2.69 14.38
CA ARG A 244 3.21 2.19 14.05
C ARG A 244 3.28 0.95 13.14
N LYS A 245 2.25 0.12 13.22
CA LYS A 245 2.12 -1.09 12.38
C LYS A 245 1.69 -0.69 10.97
N CYS A 246 2.19 -1.39 9.96
CA CYS A 246 1.82 -1.22 8.56
C CYS A 246 0.87 -2.35 8.15
N VAL A 247 -0.22 -2.02 7.44
CA VAL A 247 -1.22 -3.00 6.98
C VAL A 247 -0.65 -3.76 5.78
N PRO A 248 -0.46 -5.10 5.88
CA PRO A 248 -0.14 -5.90 4.72
C PRO A 248 -1.38 -6.06 3.82
N VAL A 249 -1.21 -5.91 2.51
CA VAL A 249 -2.27 -6.05 1.51
C VAL A 249 -2.06 -7.33 0.70
N ALA A 250 -3.05 -8.23 0.75
CA ALA A 250 -3.15 -9.40 -0.10
C ALA A 250 -3.89 -9.04 -1.40
N SER A 251 -3.21 -9.03 -2.54
CA SER A 251 -3.82 -8.72 -3.84
C SER A 251 -3.19 -9.52 -4.97
N GLY A 252 -4.04 -9.96 -5.91
CA GLY A 252 -3.64 -10.55 -7.18
C GLY A 252 -4.15 -11.98 -7.39
N GLY A 253 -5.17 -12.13 -8.25
CA GLY A 253 -5.67 -13.44 -8.68
C GLY A 253 -6.28 -14.28 -7.56
N ILE A 254 -6.88 -13.61 -6.57
CA ILE A 254 -7.64 -14.27 -5.51
C ILE A 254 -9.14 -14.16 -5.79
N HIS A 255 -9.92 -15.14 -5.32
CA HIS A 255 -11.38 -15.15 -5.40
C HIS A 255 -12.03 -15.65 -4.10
N CYS A 256 -13.35 -15.52 -3.98
CA CYS A 256 -14.09 -15.82 -2.74
C CYS A 256 -13.94 -17.26 -2.24
N GLY A 257 -13.64 -18.23 -3.12
CA GLY A 257 -13.41 -19.62 -2.74
C GLY A 257 -12.12 -19.85 -1.92
N GLN A 258 -11.22 -18.86 -1.88
CA GLN A 258 -9.93 -18.92 -1.19
C GLN A 258 -9.93 -18.13 0.13
N MET A 259 -11.10 -17.87 0.71
CA MET A 259 -11.23 -17.07 1.94
C MET A 259 -10.83 -17.84 3.22
N HIS A 260 -10.82 -19.18 3.17
CA HIS A 260 -10.44 -20.07 4.27
C HIS A 260 -8.92 -20.29 4.32
#